data_AF-A0A3D1KX75-F1
#
_entry.id   AF-A0A3D1KX75-F1
#
_cell.length_a   1.000
_cell.length_b   1.000
_cell.length_c   1.000
_cell.angle_alpha   90.00
_cell.angle_beta   90.00
_cell.angle_gamma   90.00
#
_symmetry.space_group_name_H-M   'P 1'
#
loop_
_entity.id
_entity.type
_entity.pdbx_description
1 polymer ?
#
loop_
_entity_poly.entity_id
_entity_poly.type
_entity_poly.pdbx_seq_one_letter_code
_entity_poly.pdbx_strand_id
1 'polypeptide(L)' 'MKKMISLLFVLFVAVQLFAQPDAKEILGKWKYTVDTGESLMTGIVRIAEVDGKLTGDATV' A
#
# COMPACT_ATOMS: atom_id res chain seq x y z
N MET A 1 -25.22 -28.05 -15.26
CA MET A 1 -25.19 -26.75 -14.56
C MET A 1 -24.45 -26.80 -13.20
N LYS A 2 -24.55 -27.87 -12.40
CA LYS A 2 -23.85 -27.94 -11.08
C LYS A 2 -22.33 -27.72 -11.13
N LYS A 3 -21.68 -28.24 -12.19
CA LYS A 3 -20.21 -28.15 -12.38
C LYS A 3 -19.72 -26.71 -12.63
N MET A 4 -20.58 -25.88 -13.20
CA MET A 4 -20.26 -24.48 -13.51
C MET A 4 -20.35 -23.61 -12.25
N ILE A 5 -21.33 -23.91 -11.38
CA ILE A 5 -21.50 -23.25 -10.08
C ILE A 5 -20.33 -23.56 -9.16
N SER A 6 -19.87 -24.82 -9.13
CA SER A 6 -18.68 -25.20 -8.35
C SER A 6 -17.40 -24.51 -8.85
N LEU A 7 -17.27 -24.29 -10.16
CA LEU A 7 -16.11 -23.60 -10.73
C LEU A 7 -16.10 -22.12 -10.34
N LEU A 8 -17.26 -21.45 -10.43
CA LEU A 8 -17.43 -20.06 -10.02
C LEU A 8 -17.16 -19.87 -8.52
N PHE A 9 -17.55 -20.84 -7.69
CA PHE A 9 -17.29 -20.80 -6.26
C PHE A 9 -15.79 -20.88 -5.93
N VAL A 10 -15.05 -21.76 -6.61
CA VAL A 10 -13.59 -21.87 -6.45
C VAL A 10 -12.88 -20.61 -6.93
N LEU A 11 -13.32 -20.04 -8.05
CA LEU A 11 -12.81 -18.77 -8.57
C LEU A 11 -13.04 -17.61 -7.60
N PHE A 12 -14.24 -17.53 -7.02
CA PHE A 12 -14.58 -16.50 -6.04
C PHE A 12 -13.69 -16.56 -4.80
N VAL A 13 -13.46 -17.76 -4.27
CA VAL A 13 -12.57 -17.97 -3.11
C VAL A 13 -11.11 -17.67 -3.47
N ALA A 14 -10.66 -18.08 -4.66
CA ALA A 14 -9.30 -17.81 -5.12
C ALA A 14 -9.02 -16.30 -5.24
N VAL A 15 -9.94 -15.51 -5.80
CA VAL A 15 -9.76 -14.06 -5.94
C VAL A 15 -9.53 -13.40 -4.58
N GLN A 16 -10.23 -13.80 -3.53
CA GLN A 16 -10.03 -13.24 -2.19
C GLN A 16 -8.66 -13.60 -1.58
N LEU A 17 -8.12 -14.78 -1.90
CA LEU A 17 -6.80 -15.23 -1.43
C LEU A 17 -5.64 -14.51 -2.14
N PHE A 18 -5.83 -14.14 -3.42
CA PHE A 18 -4.81 -13.42 -4.20
C PHE A 18 -4.98 -11.89 -4.18
N ALA A 19 -6.11 -11.37 -3.70
CA ALA A 19 -6.38 -9.94 -3.60
C ALA A 19 -5.89 -9.33 -2.27
N GLN A 20 -4.98 -9.98 -1.55
CA GLN A 20 -4.31 -9.29 -0.45
C GLN A 20 -3.59 -8.07 -1.04
N PRO A 21 -3.99 -6.84 -0.66
CA PRO A 21 -3.27 -5.67 -1.11
C PRO A 21 -1.85 -5.77 -0.56
N ASP A 22 -0.86 -5.57 -1.43
CA ASP A 22 0.54 -5.49 -1.05
C ASP A 22 0.72 -4.27 -0.13
N ALA A 23 0.49 -4.43 1.17
CA ALA A 23 0.77 -3.42 2.19
C ALA A 23 2.26 -3.00 2.19
N LYS A 24 3.08 -3.80 1.50
CA LYS A 24 4.50 -3.56 1.24
C LYS A 24 4.78 -2.33 0.38
N GLU A 25 3.80 -1.84 -0.38
CA GLU A 25 4.03 -0.70 -1.30
C GLU A 25 4.15 0.65 -0.61
N ILE A 26 3.75 0.79 0.67
CA ILE A 26 3.75 2.10 1.37
C ILE A 26 4.86 2.17 2.43
N LEU A 27 5.27 1.04 2.99
CA LEU A 27 6.29 0.96 4.03
C LEU A 27 7.68 1.31 3.47
N GLY A 28 8.39 2.23 4.11
CA GLY A 28 9.74 2.60 3.69
C GLY A 28 10.05 4.09 3.84
N LYS A 29 11.13 4.52 3.17
CA LYS A 29 11.54 5.92 3.10
C LYS A 29 11.23 6.47 1.71
N TRP A 30 10.49 7.56 1.68
CA TRP A 30 10.02 8.25 0.49
C TRP A 30 10.65 9.63 0.43
N LYS A 31 11.33 9.93 -0.67
CA LYS A 31 11.81 11.29 -0.93
C LYS A 31 10.68 12.10 -1.55
N TYR A 32 10.37 13.25 -0.99
CA TYR A 32 9.39 14.18 -1.56
C TYR A 32 10.05 15.52 -1.86
N THR A 33 9.54 16.21 -2.86
CA THR A 33 9.96 17.57 -3.22
C THR A 33 8.74 18.46 -3.26
N VAL A 34 8.79 19.59 -2.56
CA VAL A 34 7.75 20.62 -2.53
C VAL A 34 8.30 21.86 -3.22
N ASP A 35 7.57 22.33 -4.23
CA ASP A 35 7.81 23.65 -4.81
C ASP A 35 7.16 24.72 -3.92
N THR A 36 7.99 25.63 -3.40
CA THR A 36 7.54 26.71 -2.51
C THR A 36 7.30 28.04 -3.25
N GLY A 37 7.47 28.07 -4.57
CA GLY A 37 7.41 29.28 -5.39
C GLY A 37 8.70 30.11 -5.39
N GLU A 38 9.51 30.03 -4.32
CA GLU A 38 10.85 30.65 -4.25
C GLU A 38 11.99 29.64 -4.40
N SER A 39 11.77 28.39 -3.97
CA SER A 39 12.76 27.31 -4.07
C SER A 39 12.13 25.91 -4.00
N LEU A 40 12.88 24.88 -4.41
CA LEU A 40 12.51 23.48 -4.22
C LEU A 40 12.99 23.01 -2.84
N MET A 41 12.06 22.65 -1.98
CA MET A 41 12.34 22.02 -0.70
C MET A 41 12.23 20.51 -0.85
N THR A 42 13.19 19.76 -0.34
CA THR A 42 13.19 18.29 -0.42
C THR A 42 13.17 17.74 0.99
N GLY A 43 12.40 16.69 1.24
CA GLY A 43 12.40 15.98 2.51
C GLY A 43 12.28 14.48 2.34
N ILE A 44 12.36 13.76 3.46
CA ILE A 44 12.16 12.32 3.55
C ILE A 44 10.98 12.06 4.48
N VAL A 45 9.98 11.35 3.97
CA VAL A 45 8.90 10.74 4.75
C VAL A 45 9.28 9.28 5.02
N ARG A 46 9.22 8.86 6.27
CA ARG A 46 9.35 7.46 6.65
C ARG A 46 7.99 6.96 7.09
N ILE A 47 7.58 5.81 6.55
CA ILE A 47 6.36 5.12 6.94
C ILE A 47 6.73 3.73 7.45
N ALA A 48 6.24 3.39 8.64
CA ALA A 48 6.50 2.15 9.32
C ALA A 48 5.24 1.63 10.01
N GLU A 49 5.12 0.32 10.13
CA GLU A 49 4.07 -0.33 10.91
C GLU A 49 4.55 -0.51 12.35
N VAL A 50 3.77 0.00 13.30
CA VAL A 50 3.99 -0.16 14.75
C VAL A 50 2.68 -0.63 15.37
N ASP A 51 2.70 -1.75 16.08
CA ASP A 51 1.54 -2.36 16.73
C ASP A 51 0.33 -2.59 15.79
N GLY A 52 0.58 -3.00 14.54
CA GLY A 52 -0.47 -3.22 13.54
C GLY A 52 -1.08 -1.94 12.95
N LYS A 53 -0.50 -0.77 13.24
CA LYS A 53 -0.94 0.53 12.71
C LYS A 53 0.15 1.17 11.87
N LEU A 54 -0.26 1.86 10.82
CA LEU A 54 0.63 2.69 10.02
C LEU A 54 0.97 3.98 10.78
N THR A 55 2.27 4.25 10.87
CA THR A 55 2.85 5.43 11.52
C THR A 55 3.90 6.03 10.59
N GLY A 56 4.09 7.35 10.65
CA GLY A 56 5.12 7.99 9.85
C GLY A 56 5.65 9.28 10.43
N ASP A 57 6.88 9.62 10.04
CA ASP A 57 7.60 10.83 10.39
C ASP A 57 8.14 11.50 9.12
N ALA A 58 8.24 12.83 9.15
CA ALA A 58 8.77 13.63 8.05
C ALA A 58 9.95 14.46 8.54
N THR A 59 11.06 14.41 7.80
CA THR A 59 12.26 15.23 8.01
C THR A 59 12.53 16.03 6.75
N VAL A 60 12.77 17.34 6.90
CA VAL A 60 13.14 18.26 5.81
C VAL A 60 14.66 18.35 5.72
#